data_AF-A0A2X3FK33-F1
#
_entry.id   AF-A0A2X3FK33-F1
#
_cell.length_a   1.000
_cell.length_b   1.000
_cell.length_c   1.000
_cell.angle_alpha   90.00
_cell.angle_beta   90.00
_cell.angle_gamma   90.00
#
_symmetry.space_group_name_H-M   'P 1'
#
loop_
_entity.id
_entity.type
_entity.pdbx_description
1 polymer ?
#
loop_
_entity_poly.entity_id
_entity_poly.type
_entity_poly.pdbx_seq_one_letter_code
_entity_poly.pdbx_strand_id
1 'polypeptide(L)'
;MQFWFPEMAQWIPALIAVGLVALANLAAVRLYGEIEFWFAMIKVTTIIVMIVVGLGVIFFGFGNGGHSIGFGNLTEHGGFFAGGWKGFLTALCIVVASYQGVELIGITAGEAKNPQVTLRSAVGKVLWRS
;
A
#
# COMPACT_ATOMS: atom_id res chain seq x y z
N MET A 1 23.22 30.82 22.64
CA MET A 1 22.60 32.08 22.19
C MET A 1 22.80 33.26 23.15
N GLN A 2 22.80 33.04 24.47
CA GLN A 2 23.09 34.08 25.48
C GLN A 2 24.51 34.69 25.39
N PHE A 3 25.41 34.08 24.61
CA PHE A 3 26.79 34.54 24.39
C PHE A 3 27.00 35.40 23.13
N TRP A 4 26.06 35.39 22.18
CA TRP A 4 26.19 36.10 20.89
C TRP A 4 25.16 37.23 20.70
N PHE A 5 23.98 37.15 21.35
CA PHE A 5 22.95 38.21 21.36
C PHE A 5 22.26 38.29 22.74
N PRO A 6 22.79 39.09 23.70
CA PRO A 6 22.30 39.14 25.08
C PRO A 6 20.95 39.86 25.24
N GLU A 7 20.51 40.69 24.28
CA GLU A 7 19.19 41.33 24.30
C GLU A 7 18.06 40.51 23.64
N MET A 8 18.39 39.43 22.93
CA MET A 8 17.39 38.69 22.17
C MET A 8 16.77 37.59 23.01
N ALA A 9 15.47 37.72 23.28
CA ALA A 9 14.73 36.78 24.11
C ALA A 9 14.78 35.36 23.54
N GLN A 10 15.19 34.40 24.37
CA GLN A 10 15.61 33.04 23.99
C GLN A 10 14.51 32.22 23.28
N TRP A 11 13.25 32.61 23.44
CA TRP A 11 12.09 31.99 22.79
C TRP A 11 12.00 32.28 21.27
N ILE A 12 12.57 33.39 20.80
CA ILE A 12 12.56 33.77 19.38
C ILE A 12 13.38 32.80 18.51
N PRO A 13 14.66 32.52 18.79
CA PRO A 13 15.44 31.56 18.01
C PRO A 13 14.94 30.11 18.19
N ALA A 14 14.35 29.78 19.35
CA ALA A 14 13.72 28.49 19.58
C ALA A 14 12.48 28.29 18.69
N LEU A 15 11.61 29.30 18.59
CA LEU A 15 10.46 29.29 17.67
C LEU A 15 10.90 29.21 16.20
N ILE A 16 11.95 29.94 15.82
CA ILE A 16 12.49 29.90 14.47
C ILE A 16 13.03 28.49 14.16
N ALA A 17 13.81 27.89 15.06
CA ALA A 17 14.32 26.54 14.87
C ALA A 17 13.19 25.50 14.76
N VAL A 18 12.19 25.58 15.64
CA VAL A 18 11.01 24.69 15.60
C VAL A 18 10.23 24.89 14.30
N GLY A 19 10.00 26.13 13.88
CA GLY A 19 9.31 26.45 12.63
C GLY A 19 10.06 25.93 11.40
N LEU A 20 11.39 26.04 11.39
CA LEU A 20 12.23 25.58 10.28
C LEU A 20 12.25 24.05 10.21
N VAL A 21 12.36 23.38 11.36
CA VAL A 21 12.26 21.90 11.44
C VAL A 21 10.86 21.43 11.05
N ALA A 22 9.80 22.12 11.47
CA ALA A 22 8.43 21.80 11.09
C ALA A 22 8.19 21.97 9.58
N LEU A 23 8.69 23.05 8.98
CA LEU A 23 8.63 23.28 7.54
C LEU A 23 9.43 22.23 6.76
N ALA A 24 10.62 21.87 7.24
CA ALA A 24 11.41 20.78 6.66
C ALA A 24 10.65 19.45 6.73
N ASN A 25 10.02 19.15 7.87
CA ASN A 25 9.20 17.95 8.04
C ASN A 25 7.94 17.97 7.17
N LEU A 26 7.29 19.11 6.98
CA LEU A 26 6.12 19.25 6.09
C LEU A 26 6.50 19.12 4.61
N ALA A 27 7.63 19.69 4.21
CA ALA A 27 8.19 19.50 2.87
C ALA A 27 8.58 18.03 2.65
N ALA A 28 9.17 17.39 3.66
CA ALA A 28 9.45 15.96 3.66
C ALA A 28 8.17 15.13 3.57
N VAL A 29 7.07 15.47 4.26
CA VAL A 29 5.77 14.78 4.14
C VAL A 29 5.20 14.86 2.72
N ARG A 30 5.35 16.00 2.03
CA ARG A 30 4.92 16.12 0.63
C ARG A 30 5.74 15.21 -0.29
N LEU A 31 7.05 15.14 -0.07
CA LEU A 31 7.95 14.22 -0.78
C LEU A 31 7.69 12.74 -0.39
N TYR A 32 7.34 12.50 0.87
CA TYR A 32 7.04 11.18 1.41
C TYR A 32 5.77 10.61 0.78
N GLY A 33 4.74 11.44 0.61
CA GLY A 33 3.52 11.05 -0.10
C GLY A 33 3.77 10.72 -1.58
N GLU A 34 4.64 11.48 -2.27
CA GLU A 34 5.04 11.14 -3.63
C GLU A 34 5.84 9.83 -3.68
N ILE A 35 6.83 9.64 -2.81
CA ILE A 35 7.63 8.41 -2.74
C ILE A 35 6.75 7.19 -2.44
N GLU A 36 5.82 7.30 -1.49
CA GLU A 36 4.87 6.24 -1.15
C GLU A 36 3.95 5.90 -2.33
N PHE A 37 3.49 6.93 -3.06
CA PHE A 37 2.74 6.74 -4.30
C PHE A 37 3.57 6.02 -5.38
N TRP A 38 4.83 6.39 -5.57
CA TRP A 38 5.74 5.71 -6.51
C TRP A 38 5.99 4.24 -6.12
N PHE A 39 6.21 3.94 -4.83
CA PHE A 39 6.35 2.56 -4.35
C PHE A 39 5.06 1.75 -4.52
N ALA A 40 3.89 2.36 -4.27
CA ALA A 40 2.61 1.72 -4.53
C ALA A 40 2.40 1.44 -6.03
N MET A 41 2.77 2.39 -6.89
CA MET A 41 2.70 2.23 -8.35
C MET A 41 3.58 1.08 -8.85
N ILE A 42 4.82 0.96 -8.35
CA ILE A 42 5.72 -0.16 -8.68
C ILE A 42 5.08 -1.49 -8.26
N LYS A 43 4.50 -1.56 -7.06
CA LYS A 43 3.85 -2.76 -6.54
C LYS A 43 2.68 -3.18 -7.45
N VAL A 44 1.80 -2.24 -7.80
CA VAL A 44 0.65 -2.50 -8.69
C VAL A 44 1.11 -2.93 -10.08
N THR A 45 2.11 -2.24 -10.64
CA THR A 45 2.67 -2.58 -11.95
C THR A 45 3.27 -3.99 -11.95
N THR A 46 3.99 -4.34 -10.89
CA THR A 46 4.56 -5.69 -10.72
C THR A 46 3.47 -6.77 -10.70
N ILE A 47 2.37 -6.55 -9.96
CA ILE A 47 1.25 -7.50 -9.93
C ILE A 47 0.64 -7.69 -11.33
N ILE A 48 0.41 -6.59 -12.05
CA ILE A 48 -0.13 -6.63 -13.42
C ILE A 48 0.80 -7.42 -14.35
N VAL A 49 2.11 -7.13 -14.31
CA VAL A 49 3.10 -7.85 -15.12
C VAL A 49 3.12 -9.33 -14.79
N MET A 50 3.12 -9.71 -13.50
CA MET A 50 3.07 -11.13 -13.10
C MET A 50 1.81 -11.83 -13.61
N ILE A 51 0.64 -11.18 -13.58
CA ILE A 51 -0.59 -11.74 -14.11
C ILE A 51 -0.47 -11.97 -15.62
N VAL A 52 -0.03 -10.96 -16.38
CA VAL A 52 0.10 -11.06 -17.84
C VAL A 52 1.10 -12.14 -18.23
N VAL A 53 2.26 -12.19 -17.57
CA VAL A 53 3.28 -13.22 -17.81
C VAL A 53 2.72 -14.60 -17.45
N GLY A 54 2.06 -14.76 -16.31
CA GLY A 54 1.45 -16.02 -15.89
C GLY A 54 0.40 -16.53 -16.89
N LEU A 55 -0.48 -15.64 -17.38
CA LEU A 55 -1.43 -15.97 -18.45
C LEU A 55 -0.69 -16.33 -19.75
N GLY A 56 0.38 -15.62 -20.10
CA GLY A 56 1.23 -15.93 -21.25
C GLY A 56 1.86 -17.33 -21.17
N VAL A 57 2.32 -17.73 -19.99
CA VAL A 57 2.86 -19.07 -19.74
C VAL A 57 1.76 -20.14 -19.85
N ILE A 58 0.58 -19.90 -19.28
CA ILE A 58 -0.54 -20.85 -19.29
C ILE A 58 -1.09 -21.07 -20.71
N PHE A 59 -1.38 -19.98 -21.43
CA PHE A 59 -2.07 -20.03 -22.73
C PHE A 59 -1.12 -20.18 -23.92
N PHE A 60 0.02 -19.47 -23.92
CA PHE A 60 0.95 -19.45 -25.05
C PHE A 60 2.22 -20.28 -24.79
N GLY A 61 2.41 -20.83 -23.58
CA GLY A 61 3.61 -21.59 -23.26
C GLY A 61 4.88 -20.73 -23.29
N PHE A 62 4.77 -19.44 -22.97
CA PHE A 62 5.91 -18.52 -22.95
C PHE A 62 6.96 -19.01 -21.94
N GLY A 63 8.17 -19.33 -22.41
CA GLY A 63 9.22 -19.97 -21.59
C GLY A 63 9.20 -21.51 -21.54
N ASN A 64 8.21 -22.17 -22.16
CA ASN A 64 8.09 -23.63 -22.25
C ASN A 64 8.11 -24.12 -23.71
N GLY A 65 8.97 -23.54 -24.55
CA GLY A 65 9.14 -23.95 -25.96
C GLY A 65 7.88 -23.89 -26.82
N GLY A 66 6.87 -23.07 -26.45
CA GLY A 66 5.59 -22.97 -27.15
C GLY A 66 4.56 -24.05 -26.78
N HIS A 67 4.86 -24.93 -25.82
CA HIS A 67 3.88 -25.87 -25.28
C HIS A 67 3.08 -25.19 -24.16
N SER A 68 1.79 -24.97 -24.39
CA SER A 68 0.87 -24.45 -23.37
C SER A 68 0.83 -25.41 -22.19
N ILE A 69 1.22 -24.94 -21.00
CA ILE A 69 1.18 -25.74 -19.76
C ILE A 69 -0.28 -26.06 -19.38
N GLY A 70 -1.21 -25.19 -19.77
CA GLY A 70 -2.64 -25.36 -19.52
C GLY A 70 -2.93 -25.52 -18.01
N PHE A 71 -3.93 -26.34 -17.70
CA PHE A 71 -4.30 -26.68 -16.32
C PHE A 71 -3.66 -27.97 -15.80
N GLY A 72 -2.79 -28.63 -16.59
CA GLY A 72 -2.18 -29.91 -16.22
C GLY A 72 -1.36 -29.83 -14.93
N ASN A 73 -0.69 -28.69 -14.71
CA ASN A 73 0.11 -28.44 -13.51
C ASN A 73 -0.71 -28.40 -12.20
N LEU A 74 -2.04 -28.24 -12.27
CA LEU A 74 -2.93 -28.30 -11.10
C LEU A 74 -3.15 -29.72 -10.59
N THR A 75 -2.94 -30.74 -11.43
CA THR A 75 -3.26 -32.14 -11.11
C THR A 75 -2.07 -33.08 -11.25
N GLU A 76 -1.10 -32.79 -12.11
CA GLU A 76 0.03 -33.68 -12.41
C GLU A 76 1.09 -33.76 -11.29
N HIS A 77 1.16 -32.78 -10.39
CA HIS A 77 2.17 -32.73 -9.32
C HIS A 77 1.60 -33.09 -7.94
N GLY A 78 0.85 -34.20 -7.87
CA GLY A 78 0.25 -34.69 -6.62
C GLY A 78 -1.23 -34.36 -6.43
N GLY A 79 -1.93 -33.96 -7.49
CA GLY A 79 -3.35 -33.55 -7.44
C GLY A 79 -3.56 -32.14 -6.88
N PHE A 80 -4.82 -31.68 -6.87
CA PHE A 80 -5.19 -30.36 -6.33
C PHE A 80 -4.79 -30.15 -4.86
N PHE A 81 -4.61 -31.26 -4.12
CA PHE A 81 -4.15 -31.30 -2.73
C PHE A 81 -2.79 -32.02 -2.63
N ALA A 82 -1.77 -31.57 -3.37
CA ALA A 82 -0.43 -32.16 -3.36
C ALA A 82 0.19 -32.33 -1.95
N GLY A 83 -0.18 -31.50 -0.98
CA GLY A 83 0.25 -31.59 0.42
C GLY A 83 -0.76 -32.22 1.39
N GLY A 84 -1.89 -32.74 0.91
CA GLY A 84 -2.98 -33.26 1.74
C GLY A 84 -3.52 -32.25 2.76
N TRP A 85 -4.13 -32.75 3.85
CA TRP A 85 -4.70 -31.90 4.92
C TRP A 85 -3.66 -30.99 5.58
N LYS A 86 -2.42 -31.47 5.74
CA LYS A 86 -1.33 -30.68 6.34
C LYS A 86 -0.94 -29.51 5.45
N GLY A 87 -0.75 -29.73 4.14
CA GLY A 87 -0.42 -28.66 3.20
C GLY A 87 -1.50 -27.58 3.11
N PHE A 88 -2.77 -28.00 3.19
CA PHE A 88 -3.90 -27.07 3.25
C PHE A 88 -3.88 -26.19 4.50
N LEU A 89 -3.67 -26.77 5.68
CA LEU A 89 -3.58 -26.00 6.92
C LEU A 89 -2.38 -25.04 6.90
N THR A 90 -1.23 -25.46 6.38
CA THR A 90 -0.06 -24.59 6.25
C THR A 90 -0.32 -23.43 5.28
N ALA A 91 -0.95 -23.69 4.13
CA ALA A 91 -1.34 -22.65 3.19
C ALA A 91 -2.34 -21.67 3.83
N LEU A 92 -3.33 -22.17 4.58
CA LEU A 92 -4.28 -21.34 5.32
C LEU A 92 -3.56 -20.43 6.32
N CYS A 93 -2.62 -20.96 7.10
CA CYS A 93 -1.82 -20.16 8.04
C CYS A 93 -1.01 -19.06 7.33
N ILE A 94 -0.39 -19.37 6.20
CA ILE A 94 0.38 -18.40 5.41
C ILE A 94 -0.54 -17.30 4.86
N VAL A 95 -1.72 -17.66 4.37
CA VAL A 95 -2.72 -16.72 3.87
C VAL A 95 -3.19 -15.80 4.99
N VAL A 96 -3.59 -16.34 6.16
CA VAL A 96 -4.01 -15.55 7.31
C VAL A 96 -2.90 -14.61 7.79
N ALA A 97 -1.65 -15.09 7.86
CA ALA A 97 -0.49 -14.27 8.21
C ALA A 97 -0.26 -13.12 7.20
N SER A 98 -0.48 -13.37 5.90
CA SER A 98 -0.33 -12.36 4.84
C SER A 98 -1.39 -11.24 4.94
N TYR A 99 -2.54 -11.52 5.55
CA TYR A 99 -3.63 -10.54 5.75
C TYR A 99 -3.54 -9.74 7.06
N GLN A 100 -2.61 -10.05 7.99
CA GLN A 100 -2.46 -9.26 9.23
C GLN A 100 -2.21 -7.76 8.96
N GLY A 101 -1.56 -7.40 7.85
CA GLY A 101 -1.34 -5.99 7.49
C GLY A 101 -2.61 -5.22 7.11
N VAL A 102 -3.69 -5.91 6.72
CA VAL A 102 -4.97 -5.29 6.34
C VAL A 102 -5.77 -4.86 7.57
N GLU A 103 -5.59 -5.53 8.70
CA GLU A 103 -6.23 -5.18 9.98
C GLU A 103 -5.83 -3.78 10.47
N LEU A 104 -4.55 -3.41 10.28
CA LEU A 104 -4.04 -2.08 10.62
C LEU A 104 -4.78 -0.97 9.83
N ILE A 105 -5.04 -1.19 8.55
CA ILE A 105 -5.78 -0.26 7.69
C ILE A 105 -7.24 -0.15 8.15
N GLY A 106 -7.85 -1.27 8.58
CA GLY A 106 -9.20 -1.31 9.11
C GLY A 106 -9.38 -0.53 10.41
N ILE A 107 -8.40 -0.60 11.33
CA ILE A 107 -8.41 0.15 12.59
C ILE A 107 -8.23 1.66 12.32
N THR A 108 -7.27 2.04 11.47
CA THR A 108 -7.09 3.46 11.08
C THR A 108 -8.30 4.02 10.33
N ALA A 109 -9.00 3.20 9.52
CA ALA A 109 -10.25 3.58 8.87
C ALA A 109 -11.45 3.66 9.84
N GLY A 110 -11.48 2.81 10.88
CA GLY A 110 -12.46 2.87 11.96
C GLY A 110 -12.32 4.10 12.85
N GLU A 111 -11.08 4.61 13.01
CA GLU A 111 -10.78 5.86 13.70
C GLU A 111 -10.87 7.11 12.79
N ALA A 112 -11.05 6.93 11.47
CA ALA A 112 -11.22 8.03 10.52
C ALA A 112 -12.61 8.67 10.62
N LYS A 113 -12.72 9.59 11.59
CA LYS A 113 -13.49 10.85 11.58
C LYS A 113 -14.89 10.82 10.92
N ASN A 114 -15.91 10.63 11.77
CA ASN A 114 -17.26 11.18 11.65
C ASN A 114 -17.95 11.07 10.26
N PRO A 115 -18.69 9.97 9.98
CA PRO A 115 -19.36 9.73 8.69
C PRO A 115 -20.49 10.73 8.35
N GLN A 116 -20.91 11.57 9.30
CA GLN A 116 -22.08 12.46 9.12
C GLN A 116 -21.79 13.74 8.32
N VAL A 117 -20.54 14.24 8.30
CA VAL A 117 -20.23 15.53 7.65
C VAL A 117 -19.85 15.35 6.18
N THR A 118 -19.16 14.25 5.84
CA THR A 118 -18.68 13.97 4.49
C THR A 118 -19.83 13.64 3.52
N LEU A 119 -20.90 12.99 4.02
CA LEU A 119 -22.09 12.68 3.22
C LEU A 119 -22.83 13.94 2.72
N ARG A 120 -22.93 15.00 3.55
CA ARG A 120 -23.64 16.23 3.15
C ARG A 120 -22.90 17.05 2.08
N SER A 121 -21.57 17.05 2.10
CA SER A 121 -20.76 17.75 1.10
C SER A 121 -20.81 17.09 -0.29
N ALA A 122 -20.93 15.76 -0.34
CA ALA A 122 -20.98 15.03 -1.61
C ALA A 122 -22.31 15.22 -2.35
N VAL A 123 -23.44 15.23 -1.63
CA VAL A 123 -24.78 15.39 -2.23
C VAL A 123 -24.97 16.78 -2.86
N GLY A 124 -24.43 17.84 -2.24
CA GLY A 124 -24.52 19.20 -2.79
C GLY A 124 -23.78 19.40 -4.12
N LYS A 125 -22.74 18.61 -4.40
CA LYS A 125 -21.95 18.73 -5.63
C LYS A 125 -22.53 17.94 -6.81
N VAL A 126 -23.35 16.91 -6.54
CA VAL A 126 -24.02 16.11 -7.58
C VAL A 126 -25.20 16.87 -8.18
N LEU A 127 -25.91 17.65 -7.37
CA LEU A 127 -27.07 18.44 -7.83
C LEU A 127 -26.69 19.69 -8.65
N TRP A 128 -25.45 20.17 -8.58
CA TRP A 128 -25.01 21.36 -9.35
C TRP A 128 -24.53 21.04 -10.78
N ARG A 129 -24.44 19.75 -11.16
CA ARG A 129 -23.99 19.34 -12.50
C ARG A 129 -25.07 18.63 -13.32
N SER A 130 -26.34 18.83 -12.95
CA SER A 130 -27.52 18.53 -13.78
C SER A 130 -28.06 19.83 -14.38
#